data_AF-A0A531MJE5-F1
#
_entry.id   AF-A0A531MJE5-F1
#
_cell.length_a   1.000
_cell.length_b   1.000
_cell.length_c   1.000
_cell.angle_alpha   90.00
_cell.angle_beta   90.00
_cell.angle_gamma   90.00
#
_symmetry.space_group_name_H-M   'P 1'
#
loop_
_entity.id
_entity.type
_entity.pdbx_description
1 polymer ?
#
loop_
_entity_poly.entity_id
_entity_poly.type
_entity_poly.pdbx_seq_one_letter_code
_entity_poly.pdbx_strand_id
1 'polypeptide(L)' 'MKILALGAHPDDIEIFMFGTMAAYAAQGAELTFAIATDGAKGGKGAPATLA' A
#
# COMPACT_ATOMS: atom_id res chain seq x y z
N MET A 1 -0.30 -17.59 -9.74
CA MET A 1 -1.43 -16.64 -9.51
C MET A 1 -0.91 -15.22 -9.68
N LYS A 2 -1.71 -14.28 -10.19
CA LYS A 2 -1.32 -12.86 -10.28
C LYS A 2 -2.15 -12.05 -9.29
N ILE A 3 -1.51 -11.21 -8.48
CA ILE A 3 -2.18 -10.40 -7.45
C ILE A 3 -1.78 -8.94 -7.61
N LEU A 4 -2.79 -8.08 -7.58
CA LEU A 4 -2.63 -6.63 -7.46
C LEU A 4 -3.01 -6.21 -6.04
N ALA A 5 -2.06 -5.62 -5.31
CA ALA A 5 -2.36 -4.90 -4.08
C ALA A 5 -2.35 -3.39 -4.37
N LEU A 6 -3.47 -2.74 -4.03
CA LEU A 6 -3.70 -1.32 -4.27
C LEU A 6 -3.79 -0.60 -2.91
N GLY A 7 -2.83 0.28 -2.64
CA GLY A 7 -2.81 1.20 -1.50
C GLY A 7 -3.18 2.60 -1.94
N ALA A 8 -3.79 3.39 -1.05
CA ALA A 8 -4.05 4.80 -1.33
C ALA A 8 -2.75 5.60 -1.23
N HIS A 9 -1.94 5.33 -0.21
CA HIS A 9 -0.69 5.99 0.10
C HIS A 9 0.48 5.00 0.12
N PRO A 10 1.72 5.49 -0.01
CA PRO A 10 2.89 4.68 0.32
C PRO A 10 2.79 4.26 1.78
N ASP A 11 3.05 2.99 2.11
CA ASP A 11 2.93 2.33 3.42
C ASP A 11 1.64 1.55 3.71
N ASP A 12 0.52 1.86 3.04
CA ASP A 12 -0.77 1.19 3.32
C ASP A 12 -0.66 -0.34 3.16
N ILE A 13 0.01 -0.80 2.10
CA ILE A 13 0.13 -2.22 1.79
C ILE A 13 1.02 -2.91 2.83
N GLU A 14 2.13 -2.26 3.19
CA GLU A 14 3.11 -2.73 4.17
C GLU A 14 2.50 -2.87 5.57
N ILE A 15 1.73 -1.87 6.00
CA ILE A 15 1.13 -1.80 7.33
C ILE A 15 -0.03 -2.77 7.45
N PHE A 16 -0.95 -2.78 6.48
CA PHE A 16 -2.23 -3.44 6.66
C PHE A 16 -2.29 -4.86 6.10
N MET A 17 -1.42 -5.23 5.15
CA MET A 17 -1.59 -6.52 4.44
C MET A 17 -0.31 -7.19 3.95
N PHE A 18 0.88 -6.74 4.35
CA PHE A 18 2.12 -7.31 3.83
C PHE A 18 2.33 -8.78 4.23
N GLY A 19 1.81 -9.20 5.39
CA GLY A 19 1.81 -10.61 5.77
C GLY A 19 1.07 -11.48 4.75
N THR A 20 -0.07 -11.01 4.24
CA THR A 20 -0.82 -11.71 3.19
C THR A 20 -0.05 -11.71 1.86
N MET A 21 0.61 -10.59 1.51
CA MET A 21 1.45 -10.53 0.32
C MET A 21 2.63 -11.50 0.40
N ALA A 22 3.30 -11.56 1.54
CA ALA A 22 4.38 -12.51 1.79
C ALA A 22 3.90 -13.96 1.70
N ALA A 23 2.71 -14.27 2.23
CA ALA A 23 2.14 -15.61 2.13
C ALA A 23 1.84 -16.02 0.67
N TYR A 24 1.39 -15.10 -0.17
CA TYR A 24 1.19 -15.36 -1.60
C TYR A 24 2.51 -15.43 -2.37
N ALA A 25 3.49 -14.59 -2.04
CA ALA A 25 4.83 -14.67 -2.61
C ALA A 25 5.47 -16.05 -2.31
N ALA A 26 5.32 -16.56 -1.08
CA ALA A 26 5.81 -17.88 -0.69
C ALA A 26 5.13 -19.03 -1.46
N GLN A 27 3.93 -18.81 -1.99
CA GLN A 27 3.21 -19.75 -2.86
C GLN A 27 3.54 -19.55 -4.35
N GLY A 28 4.50 -18.70 -4.70
CA GLY A 28 4.90 -18.43 -6.09
C GLY A 28 3.92 -17.53 -6.84
N ALA A 29 3.14 -16.69 -6.15
CA ALA A 29 2.33 -15.67 -6.81
C ALA A 29 3.21 -14.54 -7.37
N GLU A 30 2.83 -14.03 -8.55
CA GLU A 30 3.36 -12.80 -9.11
C GLU A 30 2.59 -11.63 -8.49
N LEU A 31 3.32 -10.74 -7.81
CA LEU A 31 2.74 -9.61 -7.10
C LEU A 31 3.01 -8.30 -7.85
N THR A 32 1.99 -7.45 -7.94
CA THR A 32 2.10 -6.06 -8.39
C THR A 32 1.58 -5.15 -7.29
N PHE A 33 2.35 -4.12 -6.94
CA PHE A 33 1.95 -3.10 -5.99
C PHE A 33 1.62 -1.81 -6.74
N ALA A 34 0.40 -1.31 -6.57
CA ALA A 34 -0.03 -0.03 -7.09
C ALA A 34 -0.32 0.92 -5.94
N ILE A 35 0.21 2.13 -6.03
CA ILE A 35 -0.01 3.20 -5.06
C ILE A 35 -0.77 4.31 -5.80
N ALA A 36 -1.94 4.69 -5.28
CA ALA A 36 -2.83 5.63 -5.95
C ALA A 36 -2.34 7.08 -5.84
N THR A 37 -1.61 7.43 -4.79
CA THR A 37 -1.12 8.80 -4.53
C THR A 37 0.34 8.80 -4.06
N ASP A 38 1.01 9.95 -4.15
CA ASP A 38 2.39 10.12 -3.67
C ASP A 38 2.49 10.33 -2.14
N GLY A 39 1.35 10.43 -1.45
CA GLY A 39 1.31 10.69 -0.01
C GLY A 39 1.78 12.08 0.42
N ALA A 40 1.90 13.05 -0.50
CA ALA A 40 2.56 14.34 -0.24
C ALA A 40 1.92 15.19 0.88
N LYS A 41 0.63 14.96 1.19
CA LYS A 41 -0.09 15.65 2.28
C LYS A 41 -0.02 14.92 3.63
N GLY A 42 0.68 13.79 3.74
CA GLY A 42 0.85 13.06 5.01
C GLY A 42 1.70 13.81 6.03
N GLY A 43 1.56 13.47 7.33
CA GLY A 43 2.40 14.01 8.41
C GLY A 43 1.61 14.65 9.56
N LYS A 44 2.29 15.50 10.35
CA LYS A 44 1.70 16.13 11.56
C LYS A 44 1.04 17.49 11.28
N GLY A 45 0.79 17.82 10.01
CA GLY A 45 0.18 19.09 9.61
C GLY A 45 -1.23 19.26 10.17
N ALA A 46 -1.73 20.49 10.17
CA ALA A 46 -3.10 20.75 10.61
C ALA A 46 -4.09 20.03 9.67
N PRO A 47 -5.07 19.26 10.18
CA PRO A 47 -6.04 18.56 9.33
C PRO A 47 -6.77 19.47 8.33
N ALA A 48 -6.94 20.75 8.70
CA ALA A 48 -7.56 21.76 7.85
C ALA A 48 -6.82 22.01 6.51
N THR A 49 -5.55 21.60 6.37
CA THR A 49 -4.77 21.79 5.14
C THR A 49 -4.76 20.56 4.23
N LEU A 50 -5.53 19.51 4.57
CA LEU A 50 -5.48 18.22 3.87
C LEU A 50 -6.50 18.09 2.72
N ALA A 51 -7.38 19.06 2.53
CA ALA A 51 -8.32 19.13 1.41
C ALA A 51 -7.65 19.65 0.13
#